data_AF-A0A7S1KVH2-F1
#
_entry.id   AF-A0A7S1KVH2-F1
#
_cell.length_a   1.000
_cell.length_b   1.000
_cell.length_c   1.000
_cell.angle_alpha   90.00
_cell.angle_beta   90.00
_cell.angle_gamma   90.00
#
_symmetry.space_group_name_H-M   'P 1'
#
loop_
_entity.id
_entity.type
_entity.pdbx_description
1 polymer ?
#
loop_
_entity_poly.entity_id
_entity_poly.type
_entity_poly.pdbx_seq_one_letter_code
_entity_poly.pdbx_strand_id
1 'polypeptide(L)'
;KRSTNFSSAPPPPQRPVPVPLTPATTAKPVPRAAGTQVGLPPTWTQADIAEERERQRFEERATQERQKRDRDKKGLAGGKRLSDSDWDRLEHLLRGINGTRSLVLEAMVFCLDKSDWAIEITECMTESLTIVETDMGLKLSRLLIVSDILHNTSSSKPSAWAYRREFEKSLPDIFEHMHISLQRQESRLAADKAKEQMVRMLHIWEDWGLFAPQYVRGLEAALVVGVRSLRSLAAKSDTSREPGWLGPKLADW
;
A
#
# COMPACT_ATOMS: atom_id res chain seq x y z
N LYS A 1 10.61 28.71 62.66
CA LYS A 1 9.91 29.94 63.11
C LYS A 1 9.71 30.89 61.92
N ARG A 2 8.52 30.95 61.33
CA ARG A 2 7.85 32.21 60.92
C ARG A 2 6.40 31.92 60.57
N SER A 3 5.51 32.71 61.17
CA SER A 3 4.06 32.57 61.14
C SER A 3 3.45 32.68 59.75
N THR A 4 2.49 31.81 59.50
CA THR A 4 1.47 31.90 58.45
C THR A 4 0.25 32.61 59.03
N ASN A 5 -0.25 33.64 58.35
CA ASN A 5 -1.63 34.11 58.44
C ASN A 5 -1.95 34.85 57.14
N PHE A 6 -2.74 34.24 56.27
CA PHE A 6 -3.57 34.98 55.33
C PHE A 6 -4.99 34.41 55.33
N SER A 7 -5.91 35.36 55.41
CA SER A 7 -7.33 35.28 55.74
C SER A 7 -8.17 34.52 54.70
N SER A 8 -8.99 33.59 55.21
CA SER A 8 -10.41 33.34 54.92
C SER A 8 -10.99 33.68 53.54
N ALA A 9 -11.32 32.63 52.77
CA ALA A 9 -12.38 32.64 51.75
C ALA A 9 -13.52 31.67 52.17
N PRO A 10 -14.79 31.99 51.91
CA PRO A 10 -15.96 31.28 52.46
C PRO A 10 -16.35 29.96 51.71
N PRO A 11 -17.14 29.07 52.37
CA PRO A 11 -17.61 27.76 51.87
C PRO A 11 -18.85 27.86 50.93
N PRO A 12 -19.33 26.75 50.33
CA PRO A 12 -19.82 26.69 48.96
C PRO A 12 -21.32 27.02 48.79
N PRO A 13 -21.77 27.44 47.59
CA PRO A 13 -23.19 27.50 47.28
C PRO A 13 -23.77 26.11 46.98
N GLN A 14 -24.96 25.88 47.54
CA GLN A 14 -25.72 24.64 47.58
C GLN A 14 -26.33 24.28 46.21
N ARG A 15 -26.49 22.98 45.98
CA ARG A 15 -27.15 22.42 44.78
C ARG A 15 -28.63 22.85 44.75
N PRO A 16 -29.15 23.35 43.60
CA PRO A 16 -30.58 23.52 43.45
C PRO A 16 -31.30 22.16 43.27
N VAL A 17 -32.43 22.04 43.96
CA VAL A 17 -33.39 20.91 43.98
C VAL A 17 -34.13 20.81 42.64
N PRO A 18 -34.53 19.60 42.17
CA PRO A 18 -35.13 19.42 40.85
C PRO A 18 -36.58 19.92 40.81
N VAL A 19 -36.92 20.70 39.79
CA VAL A 19 -38.32 21.08 39.46
C VAL A 19 -38.96 19.95 38.63
N PRO A 20 -40.23 19.57 38.84
CA PRO A 20 -40.87 18.46 38.13
C PRO A 20 -41.02 18.74 36.63
N LEU A 21 -40.71 17.73 35.82
CA LEU A 21 -40.94 17.71 34.38
C LEU A 21 -42.44 17.66 34.06
N THR A 22 -42.92 18.62 33.27
CA THR A 22 -44.20 18.53 32.56
C THR A 22 -44.03 17.67 31.29
N PRO A 23 -45.07 16.92 30.88
CA PRO A 23 -44.94 15.93 29.80
C PRO A 23 -44.81 16.56 28.41
N ALA A 24 -44.04 15.86 27.58
CA ALA A 24 -43.57 16.25 26.26
C ALA A 24 -44.68 16.56 25.26
N THR A 25 -44.63 17.75 24.67
CA THR A 25 -45.20 18.01 23.34
C THR A 25 -44.12 17.67 22.31
N THR A 26 -44.46 16.78 21.40
CA THR A 26 -43.61 16.24 20.31
C THR A 26 -43.10 17.35 19.38
N ALA A 27 -41.88 17.83 19.64
CA ALA A 27 -41.15 18.68 18.71
C ALA A 27 -40.46 17.81 17.65
N LYS A 28 -40.71 18.13 16.37
CA LYS A 28 -40.15 17.46 15.19
C LYS A 28 -38.61 17.52 15.20
N PRO A 29 -37.90 16.44 14.80
CA PRO A 29 -36.44 16.45 14.74
C PRO A 29 -35.94 17.34 13.60
N VAL A 30 -34.98 18.21 13.94
CA VAL A 30 -34.14 18.99 13.01
C VAL A 30 -33.27 18.01 12.21
N PRO A 31 -33.21 18.09 10.87
CA PRO A 31 -32.37 17.20 10.09
C PRO A 31 -30.89 17.55 10.28
N ARG A 32 -30.15 16.56 10.78
CA ARG A 32 -28.68 16.57 10.89
C ARG A 32 -28.10 16.54 9.47
N ALA A 33 -27.26 17.51 9.11
CA ALA A 33 -26.55 17.52 7.84
C ALA A 33 -25.73 16.22 7.70
N ALA A 34 -26.19 15.36 6.77
CA ALA A 34 -25.58 14.08 6.48
C ALA A 34 -24.30 14.30 5.65
N GLY A 35 -23.23 13.61 6.04
CA GLY A 35 -22.06 13.44 5.20
C GLY A 35 -22.46 12.80 3.86
N THR A 36 -21.76 13.20 2.81
CA THR A 36 -21.94 12.82 1.41
C THR A 36 -22.06 11.30 1.22
N GLN A 37 -23.29 10.78 1.17
CA GLN A 37 -23.61 9.50 0.55
C GLN A 37 -23.74 9.75 -0.96
N VAL A 38 -22.99 8.98 -1.75
CA VAL A 38 -23.15 8.94 -3.22
C VAL A 38 -24.58 8.46 -3.49
N GLY A 39 -25.36 9.31 -4.18
CA GLY A 39 -26.82 9.30 -4.16
C GLY A 39 -27.47 8.11 -4.89
N LEU A 40 -28.40 7.46 -4.20
CA LEU A 40 -29.43 6.63 -4.83
C LEU A 40 -30.43 7.53 -5.58
N PRO A 41 -30.86 7.18 -6.80
CA PRO A 41 -31.88 7.94 -7.51
C PRO A 41 -33.21 7.96 -6.73
N PRO A 42 -33.94 9.09 -6.67
CA PRO A 42 -35.19 9.22 -5.89
C PRO A 42 -36.31 8.26 -6.31
N THR A 43 -36.16 7.59 -7.46
CA THR A 43 -37.16 6.73 -8.10
C THR A 43 -36.99 5.24 -7.78
N TRP A 44 -35.95 4.86 -7.05
CA TRP A 44 -35.66 3.45 -6.77
C TRP A 44 -36.54 2.91 -5.66
N THR A 45 -37.27 1.84 -5.96
CA THR A 45 -38.04 1.07 -5.00
C THR A 45 -37.12 0.17 -4.17
N GLN A 46 -37.64 -0.38 -3.06
CA GLN A 46 -36.90 -1.33 -2.23
C GLN A 46 -36.51 -2.60 -3.00
N ALA A 47 -37.28 -2.96 -4.03
CA ALA A 47 -36.98 -4.07 -4.93
C ALA A 47 -35.79 -3.74 -5.84
N ASP A 48 -35.75 -2.54 -6.42
CA ASP A 48 -34.63 -2.08 -7.27
C ASP A 48 -33.31 -2.02 -6.48
N ILE A 49 -33.37 -1.60 -5.21
CA ILE A 49 -32.21 -1.59 -4.31
C ILE A 49 -31.73 -3.03 -4.00
N ALA A 50 -32.65 -3.98 -3.85
CA ALA A 50 -32.31 -5.38 -3.59
C ALA A 50 -31.69 -6.05 -4.82
N GLU A 51 -32.26 -5.82 -6.00
CA GLU A 51 -31.75 -6.30 -7.28
C GLU A 51 -30.35 -5.76 -7.57
N GLU A 52 -30.12 -4.47 -7.37
CA GLU A 52 -28.79 -3.87 -7.55
C GLU A 52 -27.75 -4.45 -6.58
N ARG A 53 -28.14 -4.74 -5.33
CA ARG A 53 -27.25 -5.42 -4.35
C ARG A 53 -26.94 -6.85 -4.76
N GLU A 54 -27.89 -7.57 -5.35
CA GLU A 54 -27.65 -8.91 -5.90
C GLU A 54 -26.73 -8.85 -7.11
N ARG A 55 -26.92 -7.86 -7.99
CA ARG A 55 -26.05 -7.57 -9.13
C ARG A 55 -24.61 -7.30 -8.68
N GLN A 56 -24.43 -6.41 -7.70
CA GLN A 56 -23.12 -6.11 -7.11
C GLN A 56 -22.47 -7.36 -6.50
N ARG A 57 -23.22 -8.18 -5.77
CA ARG A 57 -22.71 -9.44 -5.21
C ARG A 57 -22.32 -10.44 -6.30
N PHE A 58 -23.07 -10.50 -7.39
CA PHE A 58 -22.76 -11.37 -8.52
C PHE A 58 -21.50 -10.91 -9.26
N GLU A 59 -21.37 -9.60 -9.50
CA GLU A 59 -20.18 -8.99 -10.10
C GLU A 59 -18.94 -9.16 -9.19
N GLU A 60 -19.09 -8.97 -7.89
CA GLU A 60 -18.02 -9.20 -6.90
C GLU A 60 -17.59 -10.68 -6.89
N ARG A 61 -18.55 -11.62 -6.94
CA ARG A 61 -18.22 -13.05 -7.09
C ARG A 61 -17.52 -13.35 -8.41
N ALA A 62 -18.00 -12.80 -9.52
CA ALA A 62 -17.40 -13.02 -10.84
C ALA A 62 -15.97 -12.45 -10.92
N THR A 63 -15.72 -11.30 -10.30
CA THR A 63 -14.38 -10.70 -10.20
C THR A 63 -13.46 -11.52 -9.30
N GLN A 64 -13.94 -12.00 -8.15
CA GLN A 64 -13.19 -12.91 -7.27
C GLN A 64 -12.87 -14.24 -7.99
N GLU A 65 -13.81 -14.83 -8.72
CA GLU A 65 -13.57 -16.06 -9.50
C GLU A 65 -12.54 -15.84 -10.61
N ARG A 66 -12.58 -14.69 -11.29
CA ARG A 66 -11.58 -14.33 -12.29
C ARG A 66 -10.20 -14.19 -11.67
N GLN A 67 -10.09 -13.49 -10.54
CA GLN A 67 -8.84 -13.37 -9.79
C GLN A 67 -8.32 -14.74 -9.34
N LYS A 68 -9.20 -15.63 -8.87
CA LYS A 68 -8.84 -17.01 -8.52
C LYS A 68 -8.29 -17.79 -9.71
N ARG A 69 -8.92 -17.72 -10.89
CA ARG A 69 -8.43 -18.38 -12.11
C ARG A 69 -7.08 -17.83 -12.56
N ASP A 70 -6.91 -16.51 -12.54
CA ASP A 70 -5.65 -15.87 -12.89
C ASP A 70 -4.53 -16.29 -11.91
N ARG A 71 -4.85 -16.40 -10.61
CA ARG A 71 -3.96 -16.94 -9.57
C ARG A 71 -3.60 -18.41 -9.82
N ASP A 72 -4.58 -19.26 -10.12
CA ASP A 72 -4.34 -20.68 -10.41
C ASP A 72 -3.43 -20.85 -11.63
N LYS A 73 -3.57 -19.99 -12.64
CA LYS A 73 -2.70 -19.98 -13.82
C LYS A 73 -1.26 -19.55 -13.51
N LYS A 74 -1.07 -18.58 -12.61
CA LYS A 74 0.26 -18.10 -12.20
C LYS A 74 1.04 -19.15 -11.39
N GLY A 75 0.36 -19.90 -10.51
CA GLY A 75 0.96 -21.01 -9.77
C GLY A 75 1.51 -22.16 -10.64
N LEU A 76 1.13 -22.24 -11.92
CA LEU A 76 1.66 -23.21 -12.89
C LEU A 76 2.97 -22.76 -13.56
N ALA A 77 3.40 -21.50 -13.40
CA ALA A 77 4.64 -20.97 -13.99
C ALA A 77 5.93 -21.38 -13.24
N GLY A 78 5.93 -22.57 -12.63
CA GLY A 78 7.11 -23.19 -12.01
C GLY A 78 7.36 -22.86 -10.52
N GLY A 79 6.47 -22.11 -9.87
CA GLY A 79 6.50 -21.83 -8.42
C GLY A 79 5.53 -22.69 -7.61
N LYS A 80 5.74 -22.81 -6.29
CA LYS A 80 4.71 -23.39 -5.40
C LYS A 80 3.58 -22.38 -5.22
N ARG A 81 2.33 -22.86 -5.16
CA ARG A 81 1.13 -22.05 -4.88
C ARG A 81 0.81 -22.02 -3.39
N LEU A 82 0.62 -20.83 -2.82
CA LEU A 82 0.15 -20.61 -1.45
C LEU A 82 -1.28 -21.17 -1.31
N SER A 83 -1.60 -21.65 -0.12
CA SER A 83 -2.97 -22.05 0.18
C SER A 83 -3.89 -20.82 0.14
N ASP A 84 -5.18 -21.02 -0.18
CA ASP A 84 -6.15 -19.91 -0.19
C ASP A 84 -6.21 -19.22 1.19
N SER A 85 -6.10 -19.98 2.29
CA SER A 85 -6.02 -19.42 3.65
C SER A 85 -4.75 -18.60 3.94
N ASP A 86 -3.61 -19.02 3.40
CA ASP A 86 -2.37 -18.25 3.57
C ASP A 86 -2.40 -16.96 2.73
N TRP A 87 -3.02 -17.01 1.55
CA TRP A 87 -3.30 -15.83 0.72
C TRP A 87 -4.17 -14.81 1.45
N ASP A 88 -5.30 -15.26 2.00
CA ASP A 88 -6.20 -14.40 2.78
C ASP A 88 -5.48 -13.79 3.99
N ARG A 89 -4.60 -14.57 4.63
CA ARG A 89 -3.78 -14.09 5.75
C ARG A 89 -2.78 -13.02 5.31
N LEU A 90 -2.06 -13.24 4.21
CA LEU A 90 -1.11 -12.27 3.66
C LEU A 90 -1.83 -10.97 3.30
N GLU A 91 -2.96 -11.06 2.61
CA GLU A 91 -3.74 -9.89 2.21
C GLU A 91 -4.25 -9.10 3.43
N HIS A 92 -4.72 -9.80 4.45
CA HIS A 92 -5.14 -9.17 5.72
C HIS A 92 -3.99 -8.41 6.38
N LEU A 93 -2.79 -9.02 6.46
CA LEU A 93 -1.59 -8.37 7.00
C LEU A 93 -1.22 -7.10 6.21
N LEU A 94 -1.26 -7.17 4.87
CA LEU A 94 -0.92 -6.03 4.00
C LEU A 94 -1.95 -4.91 3.99
N ARG A 95 -3.23 -5.21 4.27
CA ARG A 95 -4.31 -4.21 4.41
C ARG A 95 -4.27 -3.52 5.76
N GLY A 96 -3.90 -4.23 6.82
CA GLY A 96 -3.89 -3.72 8.20
C GLY A 96 -2.62 -3.01 8.64
N ILE A 97 -1.56 -2.98 7.82
CA ILE A 97 -0.26 -2.46 8.25
C ILE A 97 -0.23 -0.93 8.36
N ASN A 98 0.41 -0.41 9.41
CA ASN A 98 0.50 1.03 9.67
C ASN A 98 1.88 1.46 10.19
N GLY A 99 2.97 1.08 9.50
CA GLY A 99 4.35 1.48 9.83
C GLY A 99 4.88 1.06 11.21
N THR A 100 4.03 0.52 12.08
CA THR A 100 4.37 0.07 13.43
C THR A 100 5.25 -1.16 13.36
N ARG A 101 6.36 -1.15 14.10
CA ARG A 101 7.35 -2.23 14.10
C ARG A 101 6.77 -3.61 14.39
N SER A 102 5.77 -3.72 15.27
CA SER A 102 5.12 -5.01 15.59
C SER A 102 4.39 -5.61 14.39
N LEU A 103 3.68 -4.80 13.60
CA LEU A 103 2.94 -5.27 12.42
C LEU A 103 3.89 -5.59 11.27
N VAL A 104 4.94 -4.78 11.07
CA VAL A 104 6.00 -5.07 10.10
C VAL A 104 6.68 -6.40 10.43
N LEU A 105 7.01 -6.60 11.71
CA LEU A 105 7.60 -7.86 12.19
C LEU A 105 6.67 -9.05 11.97
N GLU A 106 5.39 -8.93 12.32
CA GLU A 106 4.41 -10.01 12.12
C GLU A 106 4.30 -10.41 10.64
N ALA A 107 4.19 -9.42 9.75
CA ALA A 107 4.11 -9.67 8.32
C ALA A 107 5.40 -10.29 7.76
N MET A 108 6.57 -9.81 8.19
CA MET A 108 7.86 -10.37 7.77
C MET A 108 8.03 -11.80 8.26
N VAL A 109 7.68 -12.11 9.52
CA VAL A 109 7.75 -13.48 10.06
C VAL A 109 6.86 -14.43 9.26
N PHE A 110 5.64 -14.01 8.95
CA PHE A 110 4.75 -14.79 8.08
C PHE A 110 5.39 -15.09 6.72
N CYS A 111 5.99 -14.10 6.07
CA CYS A 111 6.67 -14.29 4.80
C CYS A 111 7.85 -15.28 4.92
N LEU A 112 8.70 -15.14 5.95
CA LEU A 112 9.83 -16.05 6.16
C LEU A 112 9.39 -17.48 6.54
N ASP A 113 8.27 -17.66 7.22
CA ASP A 113 7.70 -18.98 7.49
C ASP A 113 7.17 -19.66 6.22
N LYS A 114 6.80 -18.87 5.21
CA LYS A 114 6.29 -19.29 3.91
C LYS A 114 7.29 -19.04 2.77
N SER A 115 8.58 -19.01 3.07
CA SER A 115 9.65 -18.69 2.12
C SER A 115 9.77 -19.66 0.93
N ASP A 116 9.26 -20.88 1.06
CA ASP A 116 9.11 -21.82 -0.05
C ASP A 116 8.18 -21.33 -1.18
N TRP A 117 7.35 -20.33 -0.89
CA TRP A 117 6.44 -19.65 -1.81
C TRP A 117 6.91 -18.23 -2.14
N ALA A 118 8.22 -17.96 -2.04
CA ALA A 118 8.78 -16.63 -2.24
C ALA A 118 8.33 -15.94 -3.53
N ILE A 119 8.17 -16.69 -4.63
CA ILE A 119 7.69 -16.15 -5.91
C ILE A 119 6.29 -15.53 -5.76
N GLU A 120 5.31 -16.29 -5.27
CA GLU A 120 3.94 -15.79 -5.11
C GLU A 120 3.84 -14.65 -4.10
N ILE A 121 4.62 -14.73 -3.01
CA ILE A 121 4.66 -13.67 -2.00
C ILE A 121 5.25 -12.39 -2.61
N THR A 122 6.34 -12.48 -3.37
CA THR A 122 6.93 -11.34 -4.05
C THR A 122 5.99 -10.74 -5.10
N GLU A 123 5.27 -11.57 -5.86
CA GLU A 123 4.25 -11.09 -6.80
C GLU A 123 3.11 -10.35 -6.08
N CYS A 124 2.57 -10.92 -4.99
CA CYS A 124 1.55 -10.26 -4.17
C CYS A 124 2.03 -8.90 -3.63
N MET A 125 3.25 -8.88 -3.07
CA MET A 125 3.86 -7.65 -2.55
C MET A 125 4.01 -6.61 -3.66
N THR A 126 4.49 -7.02 -4.82
CA THR A 126 4.65 -6.15 -6.00
C THR A 126 3.32 -5.55 -6.42
N GLU A 127 2.29 -6.37 -6.63
CA GLU A 127 0.95 -5.91 -6.98
C GLU A 127 0.40 -4.93 -5.94
N SER A 128 0.56 -5.24 -4.65
CA SER A 128 0.12 -4.37 -3.56
C SER A 128 0.84 -3.00 -3.54
N LEU A 129 2.10 -2.96 -3.99
CA LEU A 129 2.94 -1.76 -4.05
C LEU A 129 2.72 -0.97 -5.34
N THR A 130 2.17 -1.59 -6.39
CA THR A 130 1.89 -0.98 -7.69
C THR A 130 0.41 -0.64 -7.93
N ILE A 131 -0.44 -0.68 -6.90
CA ILE A 131 -1.81 -0.15 -6.98
C ILE A 131 -1.79 1.38 -6.85
N VAL A 132 -2.28 2.07 -7.87
CA VAL A 132 -2.26 3.54 -8.00
C VAL A 132 -3.04 4.23 -6.87
N GLU A 133 -4.12 3.63 -6.40
CA GLU A 133 -5.04 4.16 -5.38
C GLU A 133 -4.52 3.98 -3.95
N THR A 134 -3.48 3.16 -3.75
CA THR A 134 -2.94 2.91 -2.41
C THR A 134 -2.22 4.17 -1.89
N ASP A 135 -2.56 4.58 -0.67
CA ASP A 135 -1.88 5.67 0.04
C ASP A 135 -0.35 5.47 0.13
N MET A 136 0.39 6.58 0.08
CA MET A 136 1.85 6.59 0.18
C MET A 136 2.35 6.03 1.53
N GLY A 137 1.68 6.31 2.64
CA GLY A 137 2.05 5.78 3.95
C GLY A 137 1.94 4.24 4.01
N LEU A 138 0.88 3.69 3.42
CA LEU A 138 0.68 2.24 3.32
C LEU A 138 1.70 1.59 2.37
N LYS A 139 2.03 2.25 1.25
CA LYS A 139 3.11 1.82 0.35
C LYS A 139 4.46 1.76 1.05
N LEU A 140 4.81 2.79 1.81
CA LEU A 140 6.04 2.83 2.62
C LEU A 140 6.07 1.72 3.66
N SER A 141 4.94 1.47 4.32
CA SER A 141 4.81 0.40 5.32
C SER A 141 5.05 -0.98 4.69
N ARG A 142 4.50 -1.24 3.50
CA ARG A 142 4.72 -2.48 2.74
C ARG A 142 6.16 -2.60 2.25
N LEU A 143 6.78 -1.50 1.84
CA LEU A 143 8.20 -1.49 1.44
C LEU A 143 9.13 -1.79 2.62
N LEU A 144 8.79 -1.36 3.84
CA LEU A 144 9.51 -1.77 5.06
C LEU A 144 9.47 -3.29 5.28
N ILE A 145 8.32 -3.94 5.01
CA ILE A 145 8.24 -5.42 5.05
C ILE A 145 9.22 -6.02 4.03
N VAL A 146 9.27 -5.50 2.80
CA VAL A 146 10.22 -5.98 1.76
C VAL A 146 11.66 -5.84 2.26
N SER A 147 12.01 -4.68 2.84
CA SER A 147 13.33 -4.44 3.41
C SER A 147 13.68 -5.45 4.51
N ASP A 148 12.76 -5.71 5.44
CA ASP A 148 12.98 -6.66 6.54
C ASP A 148 13.07 -8.10 6.03
N ILE A 149 12.30 -8.50 5.01
CA ILE A 149 12.44 -9.80 4.34
C ILE A 149 13.83 -9.90 3.71
N LEU A 150 14.24 -8.89 2.93
CA LEU A 150 15.54 -8.86 2.24
C LEU A 150 16.73 -8.99 3.21
N HIS A 151 16.65 -8.29 4.34
CA HIS A 151 17.64 -8.38 5.41
C HIS A 151 17.77 -9.80 5.96
N ASN A 152 16.65 -10.53 6.07
CA ASN A 152 16.58 -11.86 6.66
C ASN A 152 16.64 -13.01 5.65
N THR A 153 17.02 -12.74 4.40
CA THR A 153 17.16 -13.78 3.36
C THR A 153 18.23 -14.82 3.65
N SER A 154 19.22 -14.48 4.49
CA SER A 154 20.28 -15.39 4.97
C SER A 154 19.91 -16.14 6.25
N SER A 155 18.64 -16.10 6.68
CA SER A 155 18.16 -16.88 7.82
C SER A 155 18.18 -18.38 7.54
N SER A 156 17.98 -19.20 8.58
CA SER A 156 17.92 -20.67 8.45
C SER A 156 16.63 -21.18 7.79
N LYS A 157 15.75 -20.29 7.32
CA LYS A 157 14.46 -20.66 6.71
C LYS A 157 14.70 -21.22 5.31
N PRO A 158 14.04 -22.34 4.94
CA PRO A 158 14.18 -22.94 3.61
C PRO A 158 13.87 -21.92 2.52
N SER A 159 14.64 -21.87 1.43
CA SER A 159 14.32 -21.01 0.27
C SER A 159 14.25 -19.51 0.54
N ALA A 160 14.58 -18.99 1.73
CA ALA A 160 14.54 -17.54 2.02
C ALA A 160 15.47 -16.72 1.11
N TRP A 161 16.56 -17.33 0.65
CA TRP A 161 17.47 -16.76 -0.35
C TRP A 161 16.75 -16.40 -1.67
N ALA A 162 15.66 -17.10 -2.01
CA ALA A 162 14.92 -16.88 -3.25
C ALA A 162 14.28 -15.49 -3.30
N TYR A 163 13.89 -14.92 -2.14
CA TYR A 163 13.33 -13.57 -2.08
C TYR A 163 14.24 -12.51 -2.68
N ARG A 164 15.56 -12.59 -2.45
CA ARG A 164 16.51 -11.64 -3.04
C ARG A 164 16.36 -11.63 -4.56
N ARG A 165 16.41 -12.81 -5.18
CA ARG A 165 16.32 -13.00 -6.63
C ARG A 165 14.98 -12.52 -7.19
N GLU A 166 13.88 -12.82 -6.50
CA GLU A 166 12.56 -12.43 -6.99
C GLU A 166 12.31 -10.92 -6.83
N PHE A 167 12.68 -10.32 -5.69
CA PHE A 167 12.58 -8.87 -5.52
C PHE A 167 13.51 -8.13 -6.48
N GLU A 168 14.71 -8.61 -6.76
CA GLU A 168 15.61 -7.99 -7.75
C GLU A 168 14.95 -7.82 -9.14
N LYS A 169 14.03 -8.72 -9.53
CA LYS A 169 13.26 -8.58 -10.77
C LYS A 169 12.14 -7.54 -10.65
N SER A 170 11.48 -7.47 -9.50
CA SER A 170 10.26 -6.66 -9.30
C SER A 170 10.52 -5.23 -8.83
N LEU A 171 11.65 -4.97 -8.17
CA LEU A 171 11.96 -3.65 -7.60
C LEU A 171 12.00 -2.51 -8.64
N PRO A 172 12.47 -2.68 -9.88
CA PRO A 172 12.41 -1.62 -10.89
C PRO A 172 10.98 -1.11 -11.12
N ASP A 173 10.02 -2.03 -11.31
CA ASP A 173 8.60 -1.70 -11.50
C ASP A 173 8.00 -1.04 -10.24
N ILE A 174 8.37 -1.53 -9.05
CA ILE A 174 7.94 -0.96 -7.77
C ILE A 174 8.42 0.50 -7.66
N PHE A 175 9.70 0.77 -7.89
CA PHE A 175 10.28 2.12 -7.75
C PHE A 175 9.81 3.09 -8.85
N GLU A 176 9.57 2.62 -10.08
CA GLU A 176 8.90 3.41 -11.11
C GLU A 176 7.48 3.81 -10.65
N HIS A 177 6.71 2.87 -10.09
CA HIS A 177 5.38 3.17 -9.57
C HIS A 177 5.42 4.09 -8.34
N MET A 178 6.42 3.97 -7.46
CA MET A 178 6.61 4.87 -6.33
C MET A 178 6.85 6.30 -6.82
N HIS A 179 7.63 6.50 -7.88
CA HIS A 179 7.80 7.81 -8.50
C HIS A 179 6.47 8.41 -8.95
N ILE A 180 5.66 7.64 -9.68
CA ILE A 180 4.31 8.08 -10.12
C ILE A 180 3.45 8.46 -8.91
N SER A 181 3.51 7.67 -7.84
CA SER A 181 2.76 7.92 -6.61
C SER A 181 3.22 9.19 -5.90
N LEU A 182 4.52 9.51 -5.92
CA LEU A 182 5.10 10.74 -5.38
C LEU A 182 4.63 11.98 -6.16
N GLN A 183 4.56 11.90 -7.50
CA GLN A 183 4.07 13.02 -8.32
C GLN A 183 2.59 13.33 -8.08
N ARG A 184 1.81 12.35 -7.62
CA ARG A 184 0.38 12.50 -7.31
C ARG A 184 0.10 13.01 -5.91
N GLN A 185 1.12 13.14 -5.05
CA GLN A 185 0.94 13.69 -3.72
C GLN A 185 0.63 15.19 -3.80
N GLU A 186 -0.44 15.62 -3.13
CA GLU A 186 -0.82 17.04 -3.08
C GLU A 186 0.18 17.87 -2.26
N SER A 187 0.72 17.30 -1.19
CA SER A 187 1.70 17.96 -0.32
C SER A 187 3.12 17.67 -0.78
N ARG A 188 3.80 18.73 -1.26
CA ARG A 188 5.21 18.65 -1.67
C ARG A 188 6.12 18.19 -0.52
N LEU A 189 5.89 18.72 0.69
CA LEU A 189 6.63 18.33 1.88
C LEU A 189 6.46 16.85 2.22
N ALA A 190 5.23 16.32 2.10
CA ALA A 190 4.96 14.91 2.34
C ALA A 190 5.64 14.03 1.29
N ALA A 191 5.60 14.44 0.02
CA ALA A 191 6.28 13.75 -1.08
C ALA A 191 7.80 13.72 -0.86
N ASP A 192 8.42 14.85 -0.53
CA ASP A 192 9.86 14.92 -0.30
C ASP A 192 10.28 14.07 0.92
N LYS A 193 9.50 14.07 2.01
CA LYS A 193 9.73 13.21 3.17
C LYS A 193 9.65 11.71 2.81
N ALA A 194 8.65 11.30 2.05
CA ALA A 194 8.49 9.91 1.61
C ALA A 194 9.64 9.48 0.69
N LYS A 195 10.02 10.33 -0.27
CA LYS A 195 11.15 10.13 -1.16
C LYS A 195 12.45 9.94 -0.38
N GLU A 196 12.74 10.81 0.59
CA GLU A 196 13.92 10.68 1.44
C GLU A 196 13.94 9.38 2.25
N GLN A 197 12.78 8.92 2.74
CA GLN A 197 12.68 7.64 3.44
C GLN A 197 13.05 6.47 2.53
N MET A 198 12.58 6.47 1.28
CA MET A 198 12.90 5.43 0.30
C MET A 198 14.38 5.48 -0.13
N VAL A 199 14.94 6.67 -0.36
CA VAL A 199 16.37 6.83 -0.68
C VAL A 199 17.25 6.34 0.48
N ARG A 200 16.91 6.68 1.73
CA ARG A 200 17.62 6.13 2.89
C ARG A 200 17.57 4.60 2.95
N MET A 201 16.44 4.00 2.59
CA MET A 201 16.30 2.55 2.53
C MET A 201 17.20 1.93 1.45
N LEU A 202 17.29 2.55 0.27
CA LEU A 202 18.21 2.12 -0.80
C LEU A 202 19.67 2.16 -0.34
N HIS A 203 20.11 3.20 0.36
CA HIS A 203 21.46 3.25 0.93
C HIS A 203 21.70 2.13 1.96
N ILE A 204 20.72 1.84 2.82
CA ILE A 204 20.81 0.71 3.75
C ILE A 204 20.97 -0.62 3.00
N TRP A 205 20.28 -0.80 1.85
CA TRP A 205 20.42 -1.99 1.03
C TRP A 205 21.80 -2.10 0.38
N GLU A 206 22.40 -0.99 -0.01
CA GLU A 206 23.79 -0.93 -0.49
C GLU A 206 24.78 -1.27 0.63
N ASP A 207 24.61 -0.70 1.83
CA ASP A 207 25.45 -0.96 3.00
C ASP A 207 25.40 -2.44 3.43
N TRP A 208 24.23 -3.06 3.36
CA TRP A 208 24.05 -4.49 3.61
C TRP A 208 24.60 -5.39 2.49
N GLY A 209 25.06 -4.81 1.37
CA GLY A 209 25.52 -5.55 0.21
C GLY A 209 24.42 -6.40 -0.43
N LEU A 210 23.15 -5.94 -0.34
CA LEU A 210 22.03 -6.72 -0.86
C LEU A 210 22.05 -6.84 -2.39
N PHE A 211 22.41 -5.76 -3.06
CA PHE A 211 22.44 -5.66 -4.52
C PHE A 211 23.71 -4.94 -4.94
N ALA A 212 24.08 -5.09 -6.21
CA ALA A 212 25.23 -4.38 -6.74
C ALA A 212 25.00 -2.84 -6.68
N PRO A 213 26.02 -2.02 -6.36
CA PRO A 213 25.87 -0.57 -6.23
C PRO A 213 25.26 0.12 -7.45
N GLN A 214 25.54 -0.37 -8.66
CA GLN A 214 24.94 0.15 -9.90
C GLN A 214 23.45 -0.13 -10.00
N TYR A 215 22.98 -1.26 -9.46
CA TYR A 215 21.57 -1.62 -9.45
C TYR A 215 20.79 -0.72 -8.49
N VAL A 216 21.31 -0.51 -7.27
CA VAL A 216 20.72 0.39 -6.26
C VAL A 216 20.63 1.82 -6.80
N ARG A 217 21.71 2.32 -7.42
CA ARG A 217 21.70 3.63 -8.10
C ARG A 217 20.68 3.72 -9.23
N GLY A 218 20.46 2.63 -9.96
CA GLY A 218 19.39 2.53 -10.97
C GLY A 218 17.99 2.68 -10.36
N LEU A 219 17.73 2.02 -9.22
CA LEU A 219 16.46 2.16 -8.49
C LEU A 219 16.27 3.59 -7.96
N GLU A 220 17.33 4.21 -7.43
CA GLU A 220 17.28 5.60 -6.98
C GLU A 220 16.95 6.56 -8.13
N ALA A 221 17.60 6.38 -9.29
CA ALA A 221 17.29 7.16 -10.48
C ALA A 221 15.83 6.96 -10.92
N ALA A 222 15.33 5.72 -10.90
CA ALA A 222 13.93 5.42 -11.21
C ALA A 222 12.96 6.13 -10.27
N LEU A 223 13.31 6.23 -8.98
CA LEU A 223 12.52 6.92 -7.97
C LEU A 223 12.56 8.45 -8.08
N VAL A 224 13.76 9.02 -8.26
CA VAL A 224 14.00 10.47 -8.15
C VAL A 224 13.71 11.17 -9.47
N VAL A 225 14.22 10.63 -10.57
CA VAL A 225 14.08 11.21 -11.91
C VAL A 225 12.81 10.70 -12.59
N GLY A 226 12.44 9.45 -12.31
CA GLY A 226 11.41 8.74 -13.05
C GLY A 226 12.01 8.10 -14.29
N VAL A 227 11.75 6.81 -14.49
CA VAL A 227 11.94 6.21 -15.81
C VAL A 227 10.71 6.61 -16.62
N ARG A 228 10.87 7.38 -17.69
CA ARG A 228 9.85 7.36 -18.74
C ARG A 228 9.84 5.93 -19.22
N SER A 229 8.83 5.14 -18.85
CA SER A 229 8.70 3.75 -19.27
C SER A 229 9.26 3.61 -20.68
N LEU A 230 10.29 2.79 -20.88
CA LEU A 230 10.81 2.53 -22.22
C LEU A 230 9.68 2.13 -23.18
N ARG A 231 8.57 1.62 -22.65
CA ARG A 231 7.30 1.38 -23.35
C ARG A 231 6.66 2.66 -23.90
N SER A 232 6.75 3.79 -23.19
CA SER A 232 6.32 5.13 -23.66
C SER A 232 7.32 5.76 -24.65
N LEU A 233 8.62 5.48 -24.50
CA LEU A 233 9.69 5.86 -25.43
C LEU A 233 9.79 4.94 -26.66
N ALA A 234 9.20 3.75 -26.62
CA ALA A 234 9.06 2.83 -27.75
C ALA A 234 7.72 3.04 -28.46
N ALA A 235 6.66 3.39 -27.71
CA ALA A 235 5.36 3.78 -28.28
C ALA A 235 5.41 5.10 -29.04
N LYS A 236 6.36 5.98 -28.69
CA LYS A 236 6.80 7.07 -29.56
C LYS A 236 8.07 6.60 -30.23
N SER A 237 7.99 6.19 -31.49
CA SER A 237 9.16 6.00 -32.36
C SER A 237 9.98 7.29 -32.43
N ASP A 238 10.80 7.56 -31.42
CA ASP A 238 11.70 8.69 -31.36
C ASP A 238 13.07 8.22 -31.85
N THR A 239 13.20 8.13 -33.17
CA THR A 239 14.46 7.86 -33.87
C THR A 239 15.45 9.03 -33.78
N SER A 240 15.13 10.12 -33.05
CA SER A 240 16.00 11.30 -32.97
C SER A 240 17.36 11.06 -32.31
N ARG A 241 17.55 9.90 -31.66
CA ARG A 241 18.84 9.50 -31.04
C ARG A 241 19.64 8.49 -31.85
N GLU A 242 19.03 7.87 -32.86
CA GLU A 242 19.72 6.94 -33.75
C GLU A 242 20.40 7.74 -34.86
N PRO A 243 21.73 7.68 -35.01
CA PRO A 243 22.39 8.29 -36.15
C PRO A 243 21.77 7.73 -37.44
N GLY A 244 21.36 8.59 -38.39
CA GLY A 244 20.64 8.17 -39.59
C GLY A 244 21.35 7.11 -40.46
N TRP A 245 22.63 6.86 -40.21
CA TRP A 245 23.43 5.82 -40.87
C TRP A 245 23.28 4.41 -40.26
N LEU A 246 22.68 4.27 -39.07
CA LEU A 246 22.59 2.97 -38.37
C LEU A 246 21.51 2.06 -38.97
N GLY A 247 20.38 2.63 -39.41
CA GLY A 247 19.27 1.89 -40.02
C GLY A 247 19.69 1.06 -41.24
N PRO A 248 20.38 1.65 -42.25
CA PRO A 248 20.88 0.92 -43.40
C PRO A 248 21.84 -0.22 -43.02
N LYS A 249 22.72 -0.02 -42.03
CA LYS A 249 23.71 -1.02 -41.60
C LYS A 249 23.10 -2.25 -40.91
N LEU A 250 21.96 -2.08 -40.23
CA LEU A 250 21.25 -3.19 -39.58
C LEU A 250 20.45 -4.04 -40.58
N ALA A 251 20.12 -3.49 -41.75
CA ALA A 251 19.46 -4.24 -42.81
C ALA A 251 20.43 -5.10 -43.64
N ASP A 252 21.73 -4.77 -43.60
CA ASP A 252 22.80 -5.51 -44.28
C ASP A 252 23.37 -6.68 -43.45
N TRP A 253 22.93 -6.83 -42.19
CA TRP A 253 23.28 -7.94 -41.28
C TRP A 253 22.12 -8.93 -41.17
#